data_AF-A0AB74BVR2-F1
#
_entry.id   AF-A0AB74BVR2-F1
#
_cell.length_a   1.000
_cell.length_b   1.000
_cell.length_c   1.000
_cell.angle_alpha   90.00
_cell.angle_beta   90.00
_cell.angle_gamma   90.00
#
_symmetry.space_group_name_H-M   'P 1'
#
loop_
_entity.id
_entity.type
_entity.pdbx_description
1 polymer ?
#
loop_
_entity_poly.entity_id
_entity_poly.type
_entity_poly.pdbx_seq_one_letter_code
_entity_poly.pdbx_strand_id
1 'polypeptide(L)'
;MDDTQIHEWRAKCLYAYEDPGISHINRYTASAIIGDERLLRGEILCLLRLFRGRLRNKGMENHVIAPVLMISLMRPQHARIIEGYFDGKELVISKSPLYDFTREEQALLRLFARNLFSRPIVQLHLLLPRSGML
;
A
#
# COMPACT_ATOMS: atom_id res chain seq x y z
N MET A 1 24.86 1.70 -25.04
CA MET A 1 24.89 1.30 -23.63
C MET A 1 23.82 0.26 -23.46
N ASP A 2 24.22 -0.93 -23.02
CA ASP A 2 23.39 -2.13 -22.96
C ASP A 2 22.32 -1.97 -21.85
N ASP A 3 21.06 -2.05 -22.28
CA ASP A 3 19.85 -1.77 -21.50
C ASP A 3 19.33 -3.03 -20.79
N THR A 4 20.25 -3.88 -20.32
CA THR A 4 19.95 -4.93 -19.34
C THR A 4 19.77 -4.29 -17.97
N GLN A 5 18.74 -3.45 -17.88
CA GLN A 5 18.35 -2.70 -16.71
C GLN A 5 17.88 -3.70 -15.65
N ILE A 6 18.73 -3.93 -14.65
CA ILE A 6 18.35 -4.70 -13.47
C ILE A 6 17.18 -3.94 -12.82
N HIS A 7 15.95 -4.37 -13.08
CA HIS A 7 14.73 -3.84 -12.46
C HIS A 7 14.63 -4.34 -11.02
N GLU A 8 15.61 -3.98 -10.19
CA GLU A 8 15.62 -4.35 -8.78
C GLU A 8 14.53 -3.54 -8.08
N TRP A 9 13.41 -4.20 -7.78
CA TRP A 9 12.42 -3.67 -6.87
C TRP A 9 12.75 -4.13 -5.45
N ARG A 10 12.60 -3.22 -4.50
CA ARG A 10 12.80 -3.47 -3.07
C ARG A 10 11.57 -3.02 -2.32
N ALA A 11 11.01 -3.89 -1.48
CA ALA A 11 9.92 -3.55 -0.58
C ALA A 11 10.47 -3.41 0.83
N LYS A 12 10.31 -2.25 1.47
CA LYS A 12 10.72 -2.03 2.87
C LYS A 12 9.50 -1.70 3.73
N CYS A 13 9.41 -2.32 4.91
CA CYS A 13 8.36 -2.05 5.89
C CYS A 13 8.87 -1.02 6.87
N LEU A 14 8.17 0.12 7.00
CA LEU A 14 8.52 1.14 7.99
C LEU A 14 7.79 0.91 9.30
N TYR A 15 6.53 0.44 9.23
CA TYR A 15 5.67 0.27 10.39
C TYR A 15 4.83 -1.01 10.25
N ALA A 16 5.07 -1.97 11.13
CA ALA A 16 4.13 -3.02 11.49
C ALA A 16 4.10 -3.01 13.02
N TYR A 17 3.14 -2.31 13.62
CA TYR A 17 2.97 -2.42 15.07
C TYR A 17 2.50 -3.83 15.40
N GLU A 18 3.13 -4.42 16.40
CA GLU A 18 2.75 -5.68 17.04
C GLU A 18 1.59 -5.48 18.04
N ASP A 19 0.95 -4.30 18.03
CA ASP A 19 -0.27 -4.06 18.80
C ASP A 19 -1.44 -4.76 18.08
N PRO A 20 -2.03 -5.81 18.68
CA PRO A 20 -3.15 -6.53 18.08
C PRO A 20 -4.38 -5.64 17.82
N GLY A 21 -4.47 -4.48 18.47
CA GLY A 21 -5.57 -3.52 18.28
C GLY A 21 -5.48 -2.66 17.01
N ILE A 22 -4.39 -2.75 16.24
CA ILE A 22 -4.14 -1.88 15.09
C ILE A 22 -4.13 -2.68 13.77
N SER A 23 -5.21 -2.59 13.01
CA SER A 23 -5.48 -3.45 11.84
C SER A 23 -4.88 -3.01 10.49
N HIS A 24 -4.14 -1.90 10.42
CA HIS A 24 -3.62 -1.34 9.16
C HIS A 24 -2.12 -1.60 8.97
N ILE A 25 -1.67 -1.59 7.71
CA ILE A 25 -0.25 -1.70 7.33
C ILE A 25 0.15 -0.47 6.53
N ASN A 26 1.23 0.20 6.94
CA ASN A 26 1.87 1.24 6.14
C ASN A 26 3.20 0.72 5.56
N ARG A 27 3.32 0.74 4.23
CA ARG A 27 4.47 0.19 3.49
C ARG A 27 5.04 1.23 2.53
N TYR A 28 6.30 1.07 2.16
CA TYR A 28 6.79 1.66 0.93
C TYR A 28 7.56 0.63 0.09
N THR A 29 7.50 0.82 -1.22
CA THR A 29 8.26 0.03 -2.18
C THR A 29 9.03 0.99 -3.09
N ALA A 30 10.22 0.58 -3.51
CA ALA A 30 11.05 1.35 -4.42
C ALA A 30 11.43 0.48 -5.61
N SER A 31 11.40 1.04 -6.80
CA SER A 31 11.82 0.40 -8.03
C SER A 31 12.67 1.34 -8.88
N ALA A 32 13.64 0.77 -9.61
CA ALA A 32 14.41 1.50 -10.62
C ALA A 32 13.61 1.80 -11.91
N ILE A 33 12.36 1.36 -12.00
CA ILE A 33 11.48 1.58 -13.16
C ILE A 33 11.10 3.06 -13.28
N ILE A 34 11.10 3.56 -14.52
CA ILE A 34 10.45 4.83 -14.88
C ILE A 34 8.95 4.54 -15.02
N GLY A 35 8.17 4.97 -14.04
CA GLY A 35 6.75 4.68 -13.96
C GLY A 35 5.89 5.52 -14.90
N ASP A 36 4.70 5.00 -15.20
CA ASP A 36 3.59 5.72 -15.84
C ASP A 36 2.30 5.47 -15.05
N GLU A 37 1.14 5.88 -15.54
CA GLU A 37 -0.11 5.69 -14.79
C GLU A 37 -0.56 4.23 -14.57
N ARG A 38 0.11 3.23 -15.14
CA ARG A 38 -0.24 1.82 -14.92
C ARG A 38 0.29 1.31 -13.58
N LEU A 39 -0.37 0.31 -13.02
CA LEU A 39 0.14 -0.41 -11.85
C LEU A 39 1.32 -1.30 -12.26
N LEU A 40 2.37 -1.30 -11.44
CA LEU A 40 3.51 -2.18 -11.62
C LEU A 40 3.23 -3.55 -11.01
N ARG A 41 3.79 -4.59 -11.65
CA ARG A 41 3.83 -5.94 -11.09
C ARG A 41 4.44 -5.97 -9.68
N GLY A 42 5.47 -5.16 -9.42
CA GLY A 42 6.12 -5.08 -8.11
C GLY A 42 5.20 -4.53 -7.00
N GLU A 43 4.29 -3.60 -7.35
CA GLU A 43 3.30 -3.03 -6.43
C GLU A 43 2.27 -4.09 -6.05
N ILE A 44 1.69 -4.78 -7.04
CA ILE A 44 0.70 -5.84 -6.84
C ILE A 44 1.31 -6.99 -6.03
N LEU A 45 2.54 -7.42 -6.36
CA LEU A 45 3.22 -8.47 -5.62
C LEU A 45 3.53 -8.07 -4.17
N CYS A 46 3.82 -6.79 -3.92
CA CYS A 46 4.03 -6.29 -2.57
C CYS A 46 2.74 -6.38 -1.74
N LEU A 47 1.61 -5.92 -2.30
CA LEU A 47 0.29 -6.04 -1.67
C LEU A 47 -0.06 -7.50 -1.37
N LEU A 48 0.03 -8.40 -2.37
CA LEU A 48 -0.24 -9.82 -2.19
C LEU A 48 0.61 -10.46 -1.09
N ARG A 49 1.90 -10.10 -1.00
CA ARG A 49 2.79 -10.59 0.06
C ARG A 49 2.37 -10.11 1.45
N LEU A 50 1.91 -8.86 1.56
CA LEU A 50 1.40 -8.31 2.81
C LEU A 50 0.11 -9.01 3.25
N PHE A 51 -0.86 -9.17 2.36
CA PHE A 51 -2.09 -9.90 2.65
C PHE A 51 -1.83 -11.36 3.02
N ARG A 52 -0.97 -12.05 2.26
CA ARG A 52 -0.57 -13.42 2.58
C ARG A 52 0.11 -13.51 3.95
N GLY A 53 0.95 -12.54 4.30
CA GLY A 53 1.59 -12.46 5.61
C GLY A 53 0.57 -12.27 6.74
N ARG A 54 -0.39 -11.35 6.54
CA ARG A 54 -1.48 -11.09 7.49
C ARG A 54 -2.36 -12.32 7.72
N LEU A 55 -2.82 -12.96 6.66
CA LEU A 55 -3.67 -14.15 6.73
C LEU A 55 -2.97 -15.36 7.38
N ARG A 56 -1.63 -15.42 7.35
CA ARG A 56 -0.85 -16.48 7.99
C ARG A 56 -0.48 -16.18 9.44
N ASN A 57 -0.67 -14.95 9.91
CA ASN A 57 -0.23 -14.55 11.25
C ASN A 57 -1.28 -14.95 12.29
N LYS A 58 -0.88 -15.78 13.25
CA LYS A 58 -1.73 -16.17 14.39
C LYS A 58 -2.01 -14.93 15.25
N GLY A 59 -3.24 -14.76 15.71
CA GLY A 59 -3.67 -13.58 16.48
C GLY A 59 -4.23 -12.42 15.65
N MET A 60 -4.27 -12.56 14.31
CA MET A 60 -4.92 -11.61 13.40
C MET A 60 -6.28 -12.13 12.88
N GLU A 61 -6.84 -13.17 13.50
CA GLU A 61 -8.09 -13.79 13.05
C GLU A 61 -9.28 -12.81 13.06
N ASN A 62 -9.26 -11.81 13.95
CA ASN A 62 -10.29 -10.78 14.05
C ASN A 62 -10.08 -9.60 13.06
N HIS A 63 -8.97 -9.59 12.33
CA HIS A 63 -8.56 -8.52 11.41
C HIS A 63 -8.23 -9.07 10.03
N VAL A 64 -9.07 -9.99 9.54
CA VAL A 64 -8.92 -10.64 8.22
C VAL A 64 -8.85 -9.62 7.09
N ILE A 65 -9.63 -8.54 7.19
CA ILE A 65 -9.56 -7.40 6.28
C ILE A 65 -8.65 -6.34 6.90
N ALA A 66 -7.40 -6.33 6.45
CA ALA A 66 -6.37 -5.38 6.89
C ALA A 66 -6.06 -4.38 5.77
N PRO A 67 -6.59 -3.15 5.79
CA PRO A 67 -6.24 -2.14 4.80
C PRO A 67 -4.73 -1.89 4.79
N VAL A 68 -4.18 -1.84 3.58
CA VAL A 68 -2.77 -1.52 3.32
C VAL A 68 -2.70 -0.18 2.63
N LEU A 69 -1.93 0.74 3.20
CA LEU A 69 -1.47 1.94 2.54
C LEU A 69 -0.01 1.75 2.14
N MET A 70 0.30 1.92 0.86
CA MET A 70 1.62 1.71 0.30
C MET A 70 2.07 2.91 -0.53
N ILE A 71 3.25 3.44 -0.21
CA ILE A 71 3.93 4.43 -1.05
C ILE A 71 4.82 3.70 -2.06
N SER A 72 4.56 3.86 -3.35
CA SER A 72 5.41 3.31 -4.41
C SER A 72 6.33 4.40 -4.95
N LEU A 73 7.65 4.18 -4.85
CA LEU A 73 8.72 5.07 -5.27
C LEU A 73 9.34 4.54 -6.56
N MET A 74 9.53 5.42 -7.53
CA MET A 74 9.98 5.11 -8.89
C MET A 74 11.04 6.11 -9.34
N ARG A 75 11.81 5.75 -10.37
CA ARG A 75 12.78 6.65 -11.00
C ARG A 75 12.08 7.72 -11.86
N PRO A 76 12.73 8.88 -12.11
CA PRO A 76 13.89 9.40 -11.38
C PRO A 76 13.57 9.73 -9.91
N GLN A 77 12.46 10.42 -9.64
CA GLN A 77 11.94 10.72 -8.29
C GLN A 77 10.42 10.84 -8.40
N HIS A 78 9.73 9.74 -8.72
CA HIS A 78 8.27 9.72 -8.78
C HIS A 78 7.70 8.90 -7.64
N ALA A 79 6.51 9.26 -7.17
CA ALA A 79 5.81 8.42 -6.22
C ALA A 79 4.29 8.46 -6.38
N ARG A 80 3.63 7.38 -5.95
CA ARG A 80 2.17 7.35 -5.80
C ARG A 80 1.78 6.65 -4.50
N ILE A 81 0.57 6.93 -4.06
CA ILE A 81 -0.08 6.26 -2.94
C ILE A 81 -0.95 5.15 -3.52
N ILE A 82 -0.85 3.95 -2.95
CA ILE A 82 -1.64 2.79 -3.29
C ILE A 82 -2.33 2.34 -2.03
N GLU A 83 -3.64 2.25 -2.08
CA GLU A 83 -4.46 1.68 -1.03
C GLU A 83 -5.03 0.35 -1.52
N GLY A 84 -5.07 -0.63 -0.65
CA GLY A 84 -5.72 -1.88 -1.00
C GLY A 84 -6.19 -2.65 0.20
N TYR A 85 -7.15 -3.53 -0.02
CA TYR A 85 -7.57 -4.52 0.95
C TYR A 85 -7.96 -5.82 0.22
N PHE A 86 -7.92 -6.91 0.96
CA PHE A 86 -8.42 -8.20 0.50
C PHE A 86 -9.62 -8.57 1.37
N ASP A 87 -10.78 -8.79 0.77
CA ASP A 87 -12.02 -9.11 1.48
C ASP A 87 -12.26 -10.62 1.67
N GLY A 88 -11.31 -11.45 1.26
CA GLY A 88 -11.43 -12.90 1.23
C GLY A 88 -11.75 -13.47 -0.15
N LYS A 89 -12.19 -12.64 -1.11
CA LYS A 89 -12.52 -13.03 -2.48
C LYS A 89 -11.70 -12.24 -3.49
N GLU A 90 -11.69 -10.92 -3.36
CA GLU A 90 -11.08 -10.02 -4.33
C GLU A 90 -10.03 -9.13 -3.66
N LEU A 91 -8.98 -8.83 -4.42
CA LEU A 91 -8.00 -7.81 -4.07
C LEU A 91 -8.47 -6.48 -4.67
N VAL A 92 -8.98 -5.60 -3.83
CA VAL A 92 -9.42 -4.26 -4.23
C VAL A 92 -8.24 -3.31 -4.08
N ILE A 93 -7.92 -2.58 -5.16
CA ILE A 93 -6.79 -1.65 -5.21
C ILE A 93 -7.29 -0.29 -5.71
N SER A 94 -6.93 0.75 -4.97
CA SER A 94 -7.03 2.14 -5.39
C SER A 94 -5.62 2.73 -5.50
N LYS A 95 -5.42 3.68 -6.41
CA LYS A 95 -4.15 4.39 -6.55
C LYS A 95 -4.38 5.87 -6.79
N SER A 96 -3.47 6.69 -6.28
CA SER A 96 -3.36 8.08 -6.71
C SER A 96 -2.75 8.18 -8.12
N PRO A 97 -2.75 9.37 -8.73
CA PRO A 97 -1.85 9.69 -9.84
C PRO A 97 -0.39 9.48 -9.44
N LEU A 98 0.48 9.37 -10.46
CA LEU A 98 1.93 9.41 -10.28
C LEU A 98 2.38 10.87 -10.12
N TYR A 99 2.96 11.17 -8.96
CA TYR A 99 3.46 12.50 -8.65
C TYR A 99 4.96 12.61 -8.93
N ASP A 100 5.36 13.76 -9.47
CA ASP A 100 6.75 14.12 -9.73
C ASP A 100 7.35 14.86 -8.52
N PHE A 101 8.39 14.27 -7.93
CA PHE A 101 9.17 14.83 -6.83
C PHE A 101 10.56 15.29 -7.26
N THR A 102 10.85 15.34 -8.57
CA THR A 102 12.12 15.91 -9.07
C THR A 102 12.28 17.39 -8.71
N ARG A 103 11.18 18.04 -8.35
CA ARG A 103 11.13 19.38 -7.77
C ARG A 103 10.54 19.29 -6.36
N GLU A 104 11.09 20.06 -5.44
CA GLU A 104 10.54 20.13 -4.09
C GLU A 104 9.15 20.77 -4.12
N GLU A 105 8.14 20.00 -3.71
CA GLU A 105 6.78 20.50 -3.57
C GLU A 105 6.23 20.16 -2.18
N GLN A 106 6.17 21.16 -1.31
CA GLN A 106 5.76 20.97 0.08
C GLN A 106 4.32 20.42 0.21
N ALA A 107 3.44 20.72 -0.75
CA ALA A 107 2.08 20.21 -0.77
C ALA A 107 2.04 18.69 -0.95
N LEU A 108 2.84 18.16 -1.88
CA LEU A 108 2.98 16.71 -2.11
C LEU A 108 3.65 16.02 -0.93
N LEU A 109 4.71 16.62 -0.38
CA LEU A 109 5.35 16.10 0.84
C LEU A 109 4.35 16.02 2.00
N ARG A 110 3.53 17.06 2.22
CA ARG A 110 2.48 17.06 3.23
C ARG A 110 1.39 16.02 2.96
N LEU A 111 0.99 15.83 1.71
CA LEU A 111 0.02 14.80 1.32
C LEU A 111 0.54 13.40 1.68
N PHE A 112 1.77 13.07 1.28
CA PHE A 112 2.35 11.75 1.54
C PHE A 112 2.63 11.53 3.02
N ALA A 113 3.15 12.54 3.72
CA ALA A 113 3.36 12.48 5.16
C ALA A 113 2.05 12.26 5.91
N ARG A 114 0.99 12.99 5.58
CA ARG A 114 -0.32 12.80 6.19
C ARG A 114 -0.79 11.37 6.03
N ASN A 115 -0.76 10.82 4.81
CA ASN A 115 -1.18 9.44 4.55
C ASN A 115 -0.32 8.40 5.30
N LEU A 116 1.00 8.57 5.31
CA LEU A 116 1.93 7.63 5.96
C LEU A 116 1.80 7.62 7.50
N PHE A 117 1.51 8.78 8.10
CA PHE A 117 1.39 8.95 9.54
C PHE A 117 -0.05 9.08 10.03
N SER A 118 -1.03 8.83 9.14
CA SER A 118 -2.45 8.82 9.52
C SER A 118 -2.71 7.71 10.52
N ARG A 119 -3.47 8.04 11.57
CA ARG A 119 -4.09 7.00 12.42
C ARG A 119 -5.25 6.37 11.65
N PRO A 120 -5.39 5.04 11.69
CA PRO A 120 -6.55 4.39 11.11
C PRO A 120 -7.75 4.81 11.95
N ILE A 121 -8.83 5.22 11.29
CA ILE A 121 -10.13 5.23 11.97
C ILE A 121 -10.63 3.80 11.88
N VAL A 122 -10.55 3.08 13.00
CA VAL A 122 -11.13 1.74 13.13
C VAL A 122 -12.62 1.87 12.86
N GLN A 123 -13.10 1.50 11.64
CA GLN A 123 -14.33 0.74 11.42
C GLN A 123 -14.58 0.46 9.91
N LEU A 124 -14.04 -0.63 9.36
CA LEU A 124 -14.46 -1.09 8.01
C LEU A 124 -15.88 -1.70 8.01
N HIS A 125 -16.49 -1.94 9.19
CA HIS A 125 -17.88 -2.40 9.31
C HIS A 125 -18.91 -1.36 8.79
N LEU A 126 -18.51 -0.11 8.54
CA LEU A 126 -19.39 0.91 7.97
C LEU A 126 -19.40 0.95 6.44
N LEU A 127 -18.52 0.19 5.75
CA LEU A 127 -18.41 0.20 4.28
C LEU A 127 -18.84 -1.11 3.61
N LEU A 128 -19.13 -2.16 4.37
CA LEU A 128 -19.83 -3.32 3.84
C LEU A 128 -21.33 -3.04 3.87
N PRO A 129 -22.07 -3.20 2.74
CA PRO A 129 -23.52 -3.20 2.82
C PRO A 129 -23.92 -4.28 3.83
N ARG A 130 -24.76 -3.90 4.81
CA ARG A 130 -25.44 -4.88 5.67
C ARG A 130 -26.37 -5.69 4.77
N SER A 131 -25.85 -6.75 4.18
CA SER A 131 -26.69 -7.80 3.62
C SER A 131 -27.49 -8.37 4.78
N GLY A 132 -28.79 -8.10 4.72
CA GLY A 132 -29.74 -8.33 5.78
C GLY A 132 -29.74 -9.77 6.27
N MET A 133 -29.83 -9.86 7.58
CA MET A 133 -30.39 -10.98 8.32
C MET A 133 -31.83 -11.19 7.85
N LEU A 134 -32.10 -12.33 7.19
CA LEU A 134 -33.30 -13.16 7.26
C LEU A 134 -33.01 -14.49 6.54
#